data_AF-A0A831KKT0-F1
#
_entry.id   AF-A0A831KKT0-F1
#
_cell.length_a   1.000
_cell.length_b   1.000
_cell.length_c   1.000
_cell.angle_alpha   90.00
_cell.angle_beta   90.00
_cell.angle_gamma   90.00
#
_symmetry.space_group_name_H-M   'P 1'
#
loop_
_entity.id
_entity.type
_entity.pdbx_description
1 polymer ?
#
loop_
_entity_poly.entity_id
_entity_poly.type
_entity_poly.pdbx_seq_one_letter_code
_entity_poly.pdbx_strand_id
1 'polypeptide(L)' 'MGYYIANKNSDVFHCPDCKRAKKIKTDNVIVFESMLEAVNRNFTPCKLCRPDRVEEYDLIPYAPHERKRSRYQ' A
#
# COMPACT_ATOMS: atom_id res chain seq x y z
N MET A 1 10.16 -3.73 11.94
CA MET A 1 8.92 -3.10 12.43
C MET A 1 8.45 -2.13 11.36
N GLY A 2 7.39 -2.48 10.63
CA GLY A 2 6.79 -1.61 9.62
C GLY A 2 5.41 -1.18 10.10
N TYR A 3 5.11 0.11 10.02
CA TYR A 3 3.78 0.66 10.33
C TYR A 3 3.04 0.96 9.02
N TYR A 4 1.71 0.90 9.04
CA TYR A 4 0.86 1.20 7.89
C TYR A 4 0.12 2.51 8.09
N ILE A 5 -0.05 3.27 7.02
CA ILE A 5 -0.73 4.56 7.01
C ILE A 5 -2.06 4.40 6.29
N ALA A 6 -3.16 4.55 6.99
CA ALA A 6 -4.50 4.52 6.45
C ALA A 6 -5.13 5.89 6.28
N ASN A 7 -5.99 5.99 5.27
CA ASN A 7 -6.82 7.16 5.01
C ASN A 7 -8.23 6.90 5.52
N LYS A 8 -8.67 7.66 6.53
CA LYS A 8 -10.03 7.54 7.10
C LYS A 8 -11.16 7.85 6.11
N ASN A 9 -10.86 8.61 5.05
CA ASN A 9 -11.87 9.05 4.09
C ASN A 9 -12.10 8.03 2.97
N SER A 10 -11.08 7.25 2.63
CA SER A 10 -11.14 6.30 1.51
C SER A 10 -11.03 4.85 1.98
N ASP A 11 -10.95 4.62 3.29
CA ASP A 11 -10.80 3.31 3.92
C ASP A 11 -9.68 2.48 3.28
N VAL A 12 -8.57 3.14 2.90
CA VAL A 12 -7.43 2.50 2.24
C VAL A 12 -6.20 2.66 3.10
N PHE A 13 -5.49 1.55 3.33
CA PHE A 13 -4.20 1.56 4.02
C PHE A 13 -3.02 1.39 3.06
N HIS A 14 -1.90 1.99 3.44
CA HIS A 14 -0.71 2.20 2.62
C HIS A 14 0.55 1.84 3.42
N CYS A 15 1.63 1.51 2.71
CA CYS A 15 2.96 1.42 3.29
C CYS A 15 3.54 2.83 3.53
N PRO A 16 4.53 2.99 4.43
CA PRO A 16 5.10 4.30 4.75
C PRO A 16 5.86 4.91 3.55
N ASP A 17 6.37 4.08 2.65
CA ASP A 17 7.03 4.52 1.42
C ASP A 17 6.05 4.96 0.31
N CYS A 18 4.75 4.77 0.51
CA CYS A 18 3.79 4.96 -0.57
C CYS A 18 3.56 6.45 -0.92
N LYS A 19 3.70 6.81 -2.19
CA LYS A 19 3.49 8.18 -2.70
C LYS A 19 2.08 8.73 -2.39
N ARG A 20 1.08 7.86 -2.29
CA ARG A 20 -0.28 8.25 -1.92
C ARG A 20 -0.39 8.60 -0.43
N ALA A 21 0.31 7.89 0.44
CA ALA A 21 0.33 8.16 1.88
C ALA A 21 0.81 9.59 2.16
N LYS A 22 1.86 10.03 1.45
CA LYS A 22 2.40 11.41 1.54
C LYS A 22 1.42 12.50 1.09
N LYS A 23 0.37 12.15 0.35
CA LYS A 23 -0.66 13.09 -0.12
C LYS A 23 -1.93 13.06 0.74
N ILE A 24 -2.02 12.16 1.72
CA ILE A 24 -3.15 12.13 2.65
C ILE A 24 -3.05 13.37 3.54
N LYS A 25 -4.16 14.09 3.71
CA LYS A 25 -4.24 15.18 4.68
C LYS A 25 -3.99 14.61 6.07
N THR A 26 -3.16 15.26 6.88
CA THR A 26 -2.83 14.82 8.25
C THR A 26 -4.06 14.54 9.10
N ASP A 27 -5.14 15.31 8.93
CA ASP A 27 -6.43 15.10 9.60
C ASP A 27 -7.07 13.72 9.29
N ASN A 28 -6.79 13.16 8.12
CA ASN A 28 -7.35 11.90 7.64
C ASN A 28 -6.39 10.72 7.78
N VAL A 29 -5.19 10.94 8.34
CA VAL A 29 -4.17 9.90 8.52
C VAL A 29 -4.46 9.11 9.78
N ILE A 30 -4.52 7.79 9.64
CA ILE A 30 -4.55 6.82 10.73
C ILE A 30 -3.29 5.97 10.59
N VAL A 31 -2.60 5.66 11.68
CA VAL A 31 -1.44 4.77 11.66
C VAL A 31 -1.84 3.45 12.32
N PHE A 32 -1.49 2.35 11.68
CA PHE A 32 -1.71 0.99 12.14
C PHE A 32 -0.37 0.30 12.37
N GLU A 33 -0.26 -0.44 13.46
CA GLU A 33 0.96 -1.21 13.78
C GLU A 33 1.03 -2.52 12.98
N SER A 34 -0.12 -3.01 12.51
CA SER A 34 -0.22 -4.25 11.74
C SER A 34 -1.24 -4.14 10.61
N MET A 35 -0.95 -4.82 9.50
CA MET A 35 -1.90 -4.99 8.39
C MET A 35 -3.20 -5.63 8.87
N LEU A 36 -3.10 -6.60 9.79
CA LEU A 36 -4.24 -7.35 10.29
C LEU A 36 -5.23 -6.43 11.01
N GLU A 37 -4.72 -5.45 11.75
CA GLU A 37 -5.55 -4.44 12.43
C GLU A 37 -6.29 -3.54 11.43
N ALA A 38 -5.60 -3.11 10.36
CA ALA A 38 -6.22 -2.34 9.29
C ALA A 38 -7.36 -3.13 8.63
N VAL A 39 -7.12 -4.40 8.29
CA VAL A 39 -8.12 -5.27 7.66
C VAL A 39 -9.29 -5.56 8.60
N ASN A 40 -9.02 -5.80 9.90
CA ASN A 40 -10.05 -6.00 10.91
C ASN A 40 -10.95 -4.76 11.06
N ARG A 41 -10.39 -3.57 10.79
CA ARG A 41 -11.13 -2.31 10.75
C ARG A 41 -11.78 -2.02 9.39
N ASN A 42 -11.88 -3.00 8.50
CA ASN A 42 -12.43 -2.90 7.15
C ASN A 42 -11.66 -1.94 6.21
N PHE A 43 -10.36 -1.72 6.46
CA PHE A 43 -9.52 -0.98 5.52
C PHE A 43 -8.99 -1.89 4.42
N THR A 44 -8.95 -1.35 3.21
CA THR A 44 -8.54 -2.05 2.00
C THR A 44 -7.07 -1.77 1.71
N PRO A 45 -6.26 -2.78 1.32
CA PRO A 45 -4.87 -2.53 0.94
C PRO A 45 -4.80 -1.66 -0.32
N CYS A 46 -3.85 -0.72 -0.35
CA CYS A 46 -3.64 0.07 -1.54
C CYS A 46 -3.08 -0.79 -2.69
N LYS A 47 -3.84 -0.87 -3.78
CA LYS A 47 -3.45 -1.56 -5.02
C LYS A 47 -2.09 -1.14 -5.62
N LEU A 48 -1.62 0.07 -5.29
CA LEU A 48 -0.31 0.58 -5.72
C LEU A 48 0.81 0.25 -4.73
N CYS A 49 0.56 0.33 -3.43
CA CYS A 49 1.57 -0.01 -2.45
C CYS A 49 1.74 -1.54 -2.35
N ARG A 50 0.76 -2.32 -2.85
CA ARG A 50 0.70 -3.80 -2.79
C ARG A 50 1.30 -4.34 -1.47
N PRO A 51 0.78 -3.90 -0.31
CA PRO A 51 1.25 -4.44 0.97
C PRO A 51 0.96 -5.94 1.11
N ASP A 52 0.07 -6.48 0.26
CA ASP A 52 -0.20 -7.91 0.09
C ASP A 52 0.93 -8.67 -0.64
N ARG A 53 1.74 -7.98 -1.45
CA ARG A 53 2.92 -8.56 -2.09
C ARG A 53 4.16 -8.30 -1.26
N VAL A 54 4.21 -8.93 -0.09
CA VAL A 54 5.50 -9.42 0.44
C VAL A 54 5.92 -10.64 -0.41
N GLU A 55 6.03 -10.48 -1.71
CA GLU A 55 6.45 -11.58 -2.60
C GLU A 55 7.97 -11.57 -2.64
N GLU A 56 8.61 -12.70 -2.38
CA GLU A 56 9.63 -13.37 -3.23
C GLU A 56 10.50 -12.51 -4.19
N TYR A 57 10.79 -11.25 -3.88
CA TYR A 57 11.48 -10.29 -4.74
C TYR A 57 12.84 -9.89 -4.17
N ASP A 58 13.16 -10.31 -2.96
CA ASP A 58 14.52 -10.22 -2.41
C ASP A 58 15.43 -11.37 -2.90
N LEU A 59 14.89 -12.34 -3.65
CA LEU A 59 15.66 -13.46 -4.22
C LEU A 59 15.95 -13.35 -5.72
N ILE A 60 15.48 -12.29 -6.40
CA ILE A 60 15.72 -12.12 -7.83
C ILE A 60 16.49 -10.83 -8.09
N PRO A 61 17.81 -10.88 -8.34
CA PRO A 61 18.55 -9.71 -8.78
C PRO A 61 18.03 -9.26 -10.16
N TYR A 62 17.39 -8.10 -10.17
CA TYR A 62 17.12 -7.25 -11.34
C TYR A 62 16.43 -7.89 -12.55
N ALA A 63 15.10 -7.87 -12.55
CA ALA A 63 14.34 -7.68 -13.78
C ALA A 63 13.36 -6.50 -13.57
N PRO A 64 13.47 -5.39 -14.33
CA PRO A 64 12.53 -4.29 -14.22
C PRO A 64 11.13 -4.78 -14.56
N HIS A 65 10.20 -4.61 -13.62
CA HIS A 65 8.80 -4.98 -13.79
C HIS A 65 8.17 -4.07 -14.85
N GLU A 66 8.23 -4.48 -16.12
CA GLU A 66 7.58 -3.77 -17.21
C GLU A 66 6.07 -3.73 -16.94
N ARG A 67 5.54 -2.54 -16.65
CA ARG A 67 4.10 -2.32 -16.67
C ARG A 67 3.66 -2.46 -18.12
N LYS A 68 3.15 -3.63 -18.49
CA LYS A 68 2.37 -3.80 -19.72
C LYS A 68 1.23 -2.77 -19.65
N ARG A 69 1.39 -1.65 -20.35
CA ARG A 69 0.31 -0.72 -20.63
C ARG A 69 -0.69 -1.51 -21.46
N SER A 70 -1.77 -1.97 -20.83
CA SER A 70 -2.93 -2.47 -21.56
C SER A 70 -3.45 -1.29 -22.37
N ARG A 71 -3.04 -1.25 -23.64
CA ARG A 71 -3.59 -0.35 -24.63
C ARG A 71 -5.04 -0.83 -24.81
N TYR A 72 -6.00 -0.04 -24.35
CA TYR A 72 -7.39 -0.21 -24.78
C TYR A 72 -7.36 -0.27 -26.31
N GLN A 73 -7.93 -1.33 -26.86
CA GLN A 73 -8.16 -1.52 -28.29
C GLN A 73 -9.63 -1.20 -28.56
#